data_AF-A0A7W5FVK5-F1
#
_entry.id   AF-A0A7W5FVK5-F1
#
_cell.length_a   1.000
_cell.length_b   1.000
_cell.length_c   1.000
_cell.angle_alpha   90.00
_cell.angle_beta   90.00
_cell.angle_gamma   90.00
#
_symmetry.space_group_name_H-M   'P 1'
#
loop_
_entity.id
_entity.type
_entity.pdbx_description
1 polymer ?
#
loop_
_entity_poly.entity_id
_entity_poly.type
_entity_poly.pdbx_seq_one_letter_code
_entity_poly.pdbx_strand_id
1 'polypeptide(L)'
;MSDVKLSLAVQAEQGRVRVGVVLKNEGTHTVYVPRTLAVDKDPPGRLFDVRDADSGEKLAYDGVMIKRGPLKAADFMELKPGAEQQNSIDITNNYSFKAGKRVYQIAYEGLYWDDMASEPDMAKALTLTSAPLLFTYGGK
;
A
#
# COMPACT_ATOMS: atom_id res chain seq x y z
N MET A 1 -5.23 19.31 1.07
CA MET A 1 -5.85 18.07 0.53
C MET A 1 -4.80 17.41 -0.34
N SER A 2 -4.65 16.08 -0.30
CA SER A 2 -3.72 15.40 -1.20
C SER A 2 -4.31 15.37 -2.60
N ASP A 3 -3.48 15.61 -3.62
CA ASP A 3 -3.86 15.51 -5.03
C ASP A 3 -4.07 14.05 -5.47
N VAL A 4 -3.64 13.08 -4.65
CA VAL A 4 -3.74 11.65 -4.94
C VAL A 4 -4.72 11.01 -3.98
N LYS A 5 -5.78 10.42 -4.55
CA LYS A 5 -6.69 9.56 -3.82
C LYS A 5 -6.20 8.11 -3.87
N LEU A 6 -5.97 7.53 -2.69
CA LEU A 6 -5.72 6.10 -2.52
C LEU A 6 -6.98 5.41 -1.99
N SER A 7 -7.43 4.37 -2.69
CA SER A 7 -8.48 3.48 -2.24
C SER A 7 -7.97 2.05 -2.19
N LEU A 8 -8.36 1.32 -1.15
CA LEU A 8 -8.03 -0.09 -0.98
C LEU A 8 -9.32 -0.92 -1.03
N ALA A 9 -9.20 -2.13 -1.55
CA ALA A 9 -10.21 -3.17 -1.45
C ALA A 9 -9.51 -4.48 -1.07
N VAL A 10 -10.16 -5.34 -0.30
CA VAL A 10 -9.59 -6.64 0.09
C VAL A 10 -10.47 -7.78 -0.35
N GLN A 11 -9.86 -8.74 -1.04
CA GLN A 11 -10.43 -10.04 -1.36
C GLN A 11 -9.76 -11.06 -0.45
N ALA A 12 -10.54 -11.63 0.48
CA ALA A 12 -10.07 -12.61 1.43
C ALA A 12 -10.88 -13.90 1.31
N GLU A 13 -10.37 -14.86 0.56
CA GLU A 13 -11.08 -16.08 0.18
C GLU A 13 -10.13 -17.28 0.20
N GLN A 14 -10.61 -18.43 0.66
CA GLN A 14 -9.86 -19.70 0.65
C GLN A 14 -8.47 -19.61 1.29
N GLY A 15 -8.33 -18.84 2.38
CA GLY A 15 -7.05 -18.63 3.06
C GLY A 15 -6.06 -17.75 2.30
N ARG A 16 -6.50 -17.02 1.27
CA ARG A 16 -5.69 -16.01 0.56
C ARG A 16 -6.19 -14.62 0.87
N VAL A 17 -5.29 -13.66 0.89
CA VAL A 17 -5.59 -12.23 1.09
C VAL A 17 -4.92 -11.42 0.00
N ARG A 18 -5.74 -10.77 -0.83
CA ARG A 18 -5.31 -9.92 -1.93
C ARG A 18 -5.85 -8.51 -1.74
N VAL A 19 -4.96 -7.53 -1.78
CA VAL A 19 -5.29 -6.12 -1.67
C VAL A 19 -5.35 -5.51 -3.06
N GLY A 20 -6.53 -5.07 -3.48
CA GLY A 20 -6.72 -4.18 -4.62
C GLY A 20 -6.36 -2.75 -4.21
N VAL A 21 -5.54 -2.10 -5.03
CA VAL A 21 -5.07 -0.73 -4.84
C VAL A 21 -5.55 0.11 -6.02
N VAL A 22 -6.16 1.26 -5.74
CA VAL A 22 -6.51 2.26 -6.75
C VAL A 22 -5.88 3.58 -6.36
N LEU A 23 -5.04 4.10 -7.24
CA LEU A 23 -4.40 5.41 -7.13
C LEU A 23 -4.99 6.31 -8.22
N LYS A 24 -5.55 7.44 -7.82
CA LYS A 24 -6.10 8.42 -8.77
C LYS A 24 -5.50 9.78 -8.48
N ASN A 25 -4.88 10.38 -9.49
CA ASN A 25 -4.43 11.76 -9.42
C ASN A 25 -5.61 12.68 -9.77
N GLU A 26 -6.20 13.30 -8.75
CA GLU A 26 -7.29 14.27 -8.87
C GLU A 26 -6.78 15.71 -8.95
N GLY A 27 -5.46 15.91 -8.88
CA GLY A 27 -4.79 17.20 -9.04
C GLY A 27 -4.56 17.61 -10.50
N THR A 28 -3.88 18.74 -10.66
CA THR A 28 -3.59 19.37 -11.96
C THR A 28 -2.17 19.14 -12.47
N HIS A 29 -1.30 18.52 -11.65
CA HIS A 29 0.11 18.27 -11.98
C HIS A 29 0.41 16.77 -11.99
N THR A 30 1.43 16.34 -12.74
CA THR A 30 1.93 14.98 -12.64
C THR A 30 2.49 14.76 -11.24
N VAL A 31 2.21 13.59 -10.66
CA VAL A 31 2.72 13.19 -9.35
C VAL A 31 3.50 11.88 -9.49
N TYR A 32 4.30 11.56 -8.49
CA TYR A 32 5.20 10.42 -8.46
C TYR A 32 4.85 9.55 -7.26
N VAL A 33 4.25 8.39 -7.53
CA VAL A 33 3.76 7.45 -6.51
C VAL A 33 4.70 6.24 -6.40
N PRO A 34 4.85 5.62 -5.21
CA PRO A 34 5.73 4.47 -5.05
C PRO A 34 5.35 3.31 -5.97
N ARG A 35 6.33 2.76 -6.70
CA ARG A 35 6.10 1.58 -7.57
C ARG A 35 5.66 0.35 -6.80
N THR A 36 6.16 0.21 -5.57
CA THR A 36 5.79 -0.86 -4.64
C THR A 36 4.29 -0.92 -4.40
N LEU A 37 3.61 0.23 -4.47
CA LEU A 37 2.15 0.32 -4.35
C LEU A 37 1.47 0.28 -5.73
N ALA A 38 2.02 0.97 -6.71
CA ALA A 38 1.36 1.24 -7.99
C ALA A 38 1.44 0.10 -9.03
N VAL A 39 2.51 -0.71 -9.02
CA VAL A 39 2.76 -1.69 -10.10
C VAL A 39 3.40 -3.01 -9.65
N ASP A 40 4.08 -3.04 -8.50
CA ASP A 40 4.74 -4.26 -8.05
C ASP A 40 3.71 -5.26 -7.51
N LYS A 41 3.85 -6.53 -7.91
CA LYS A 41 2.92 -7.61 -7.51
C LYS A 41 3.29 -8.26 -6.17
N ASP A 42 4.58 -8.32 -5.87
CA ASP A 42 5.15 -8.89 -4.64
C ASP A 42 6.25 -7.96 -4.11
N PRO A 43 5.87 -6.76 -3.66
CA PRO A 43 6.83 -5.78 -3.17
C PRO A 43 7.45 -6.26 -1.84
N PRO A 44 8.78 -6.15 -1.67
CA PRO A 44 9.41 -6.45 -0.39
C PRO A 44 9.06 -5.37 0.64
N GLY A 45 9.03 -5.77 1.91
CA GLY A 45 8.78 -4.89 3.04
C GLY A 45 7.30 -4.75 3.44
N ARG A 46 7.11 -4.19 4.64
CA ARG A 46 5.79 -4.00 5.25
C ARG A 46 5.09 -2.77 4.65
N LEU A 47 4.28 -2.97 3.62
CA LEU A 47 3.54 -1.88 2.97
C LEU A 47 2.29 -1.43 3.74
N PHE A 48 1.58 -2.36 4.37
CA PHE A 48 0.30 -2.08 5.02
C PHE A 48 0.41 -2.17 6.55
N ASP A 49 -0.35 -1.33 7.26
CA ASP A 49 -0.62 -1.54 8.69
C ASP A 49 -1.82 -2.47 8.80
N VAL A 50 -1.60 -3.71 9.24
CA VAL A 50 -2.64 -4.73 9.41
C VAL A 50 -2.79 -5.01 10.90
N ARG A 51 -4.02 -4.95 11.39
CA ARG A 51 -4.35 -5.11 12.81
C ARG A 51 -5.50 -6.08 13.01
N ASP A 52 -5.44 -6.83 14.10
CA ASP A 52 -6.58 -7.59 14.61
C ASP A 52 -7.68 -6.59 15.02
N ALA A 53 -8.89 -6.74 14.47
CA ALA A 53 -9.95 -5.76 14.70
C ALA A 53 -10.52 -5.83 16.13
N ASP A 54 -10.40 -6.99 16.79
CA ASP A 54 -10.91 -7.19 18.14
C ASP A 54 -9.92 -6.65 19.18
N SER A 55 -8.62 -6.96 19.04
CA SER A 55 -7.60 -6.55 20.01
C SER A 55 -6.89 -5.23 19.66
N GLY A 56 -6.94 -4.78 18.41
CA GLY A 56 -6.18 -3.62 17.91
C GLY A 56 -4.68 -3.88 17.73
N GLU A 57 -4.22 -5.11 18.00
CA GLU A 57 -2.82 -5.52 17.90
C GLU A 57 -2.37 -5.56 16.44
N LYS A 58 -1.15 -5.06 16.18
CA LYS A 58 -0.52 -5.16 14.87
C LYS A 58 -0.16 -6.62 14.58
N LEU A 59 -0.46 -7.08 13.37
CA LEU A 59 -0.01 -8.38 12.91
C LEU A 59 1.52 -8.36 12.72
N ALA A 60 2.16 -9.46 13.09
CA ALA A 60 3.55 -9.70 12.73
C ALA A 60 3.68 -9.79 11.20
N TYR A 61 4.80 -9.31 10.69
CA TYR A 61 5.12 -9.33 9.27
C TYR A 61 6.15 -10.43 9.04
N ASP A 62 5.78 -11.41 8.23
CA ASP A 62 6.56 -12.60 7.91
C ASP A 62 7.21 -12.53 6.50
N GLY A 63 6.87 -11.49 5.74
CA GLY A 63 7.40 -11.30 4.39
C GLY A 63 8.90 -10.94 4.37
N VAL A 64 9.47 -10.90 3.17
CA VAL A 64 10.88 -10.57 2.98
C VAL A 64 11.12 -9.09 3.32
N MET A 65 12.17 -8.84 4.11
CA MET A 65 12.71 -7.50 4.38
C MET A 65 14.04 -7.34 3.65
N ILE A 66 14.16 -6.29 2.84
CA ILE A 66 15.39 -5.99 2.09
C ILE A 66 15.95 -4.65 2.56
N LYS A 67 17.25 -4.62 2.88
CA LYS A 67 17.97 -3.37 3.12
C LYS A 67 18.13 -2.63 1.79
N ARG A 68 17.36 -1.57 1.59
CA ARG A 68 17.42 -0.76 0.36
C ARG A 68 18.46 0.35 0.51
N GLY A 69 19.05 0.74 -0.62
CA GLY A 69 19.77 2.01 -0.71
C GLY A 69 18.81 3.21 -0.62
N PRO A 70 19.32 4.44 -0.76
CA PRO A 70 18.48 5.62 -0.87
C PRO A 70 17.42 5.46 -1.97
N LEU A 71 16.24 6.01 -1.75
CA LEU A 71 15.19 6.07 -2.77
C LEU A 71 15.70 6.87 -3.98
N LYS A 72 15.32 6.45 -5.18
CA LYS A 72 15.65 7.12 -6.44
C LYS A 72 14.40 7.35 -7.25
N ALA A 73 14.45 8.23 -8.26
CA ALA A 73 13.34 8.45 -9.17
C ALA A 73 12.76 7.15 -9.77
N ALA A 74 13.62 6.17 -10.04
CA ALA A 74 13.23 4.85 -10.57
C ALA A 74 12.35 4.02 -9.62
N ASP A 75 12.28 4.36 -8.33
CA ASP A 75 11.41 3.72 -7.34
C ASP A 75 9.97 4.26 -7.39
N PHE A 76 9.72 5.25 -8.24
CA PHE A 76 8.44 5.91 -8.42
C PHE A 76 7.87 5.73 -9.83
N MET A 77 6.56 5.88 -9.92
CA MET A 77 5.81 5.87 -11.16
C MET A 77 5.15 7.23 -11.31
N GLU A 78 5.29 7.83 -12.50
CA GLU A 78 4.53 9.01 -12.88
C GLU A 78 3.03 8.67 -13.00
N LEU A 79 2.20 9.47 -12.36
CA LEU A 79 0.75 9.43 -12.47
C LEU A 79 0.28 10.80 -12.96
N LYS A 80 -0.15 10.86 -14.22
CA LYS A 80 -0.57 12.11 -14.88
C LYS A 80 -1.86 12.68 -14.26
N PRO A 81 -2.13 13.99 -14.41
CA PRO A 81 -3.41 14.58 -14.00
C PRO A 81 -4.61 13.81 -14.54
N GLY A 82 -5.58 13.49 -13.68
CA GLY A 82 -6.77 12.74 -14.03
C GLY A 82 -6.57 11.24 -14.31
N ALA A 83 -5.34 10.74 -14.27
CA ALA A 83 -5.05 9.34 -14.50
C ALA A 83 -5.37 8.48 -13.27
N GLU A 84 -5.74 7.22 -13.54
CA GLU A 84 -5.96 6.19 -12.55
C GLU A 84 -5.01 5.01 -12.80
N GLN A 85 -4.43 4.49 -11.73
CA GLN A 85 -3.61 3.29 -11.74
C GLN A 85 -4.21 2.28 -10.76
N GLN A 86 -4.36 1.04 -11.23
CA GLN A 86 -4.83 -0.08 -10.42
C GLN A 86 -3.74 -1.13 -10.25
N ASN A 87 -3.62 -1.69 -9.06
CA ASN A 87 -2.72 -2.79 -8.77
C ASN A 87 -3.39 -3.81 -7.84
N SER A 88 -2.83 -5.02 -7.80
CA SER A 88 -3.27 -6.08 -6.92
C SER A 88 -2.07 -6.77 -6.28
N ILE A 89 -2.02 -6.73 -4.94
CA ILE A 89 -0.90 -7.21 -4.14
C ILE A 89 -1.39 -8.40 -3.31
N ASP A 90 -0.73 -9.55 -3.45
CA ASP A 90 -0.97 -10.70 -2.59
C ASP A 90 -0.19 -10.51 -1.29
N ILE A 91 -0.88 -10.53 -0.15
CA ILE A 91 -0.25 -10.36 1.17
C ILE A 91 -0.39 -11.62 2.03
N THR A 92 -0.85 -12.72 1.45
CA THR A 92 -1.22 -13.94 2.17
C THR A 92 -0.11 -14.44 3.09
N ASN A 93 1.13 -14.39 2.61
CA ASN A 93 2.30 -14.90 3.35
C ASN A 93 3.14 -13.77 3.98
N ASN A 94 2.69 -12.52 3.86
CA ASN A 94 3.44 -11.36 4.34
C ASN A 94 3.08 -11.02 5.77
N TYR A 95 1.92 -11.46 6.27
CA TYR A 95 1.42 -11.20 7.62
C TYR A 95 0.95 -12.49 8.29
N SER A 96 1.16 -12.58 9.60
CA SER A 96 0.78 -13.74 10.41
C SER A 96 -0.73 -13.80 10.68
N PHE A 97 -1.53 -14.04 9.64
CA PHE A 97 -2.97 -14.22 9.78
C PHE A 97 -3.27 -15.45 10.65
N LYS A 98 -4.11 -15.27 11.67
CA LYS A 98 -4.48 -16.35 12.59
C LYS A 98 -5.49 -17.29 11.94
N ALA A 99 -5.40 -18.57 12.24
CA ALA A 99 -6.37 -19.57 11.81
C ALA A 99 -7.78 -19.27 12.30
N GLY A 100 -8.78 -19.74 11.55
CA GLY A 100 -10.19 -19.52 11.82
C GLY A 100 -10.72 -18.19 11.28
N LYS A 101 -12.02 -17.96 11.48
CA LYS A 101 -12.70 -16.74 11.01
C LYS A 101 -12.34 -15.56 11.91
N ARG A 102 -11.65 -14.56 11.36
CA ARG A 102 -11.19 -13.35 12.06
C ARG A 102 -11.46 -12.09 11.25
N VAL A 103 -11.69 -10.98 11.93
CA VAL A 103 -11.82 -9.67 11.32
C VAL A 103 -10.52 -8.91 11.52
N TYR A 104 -10.02 -8.31 10.45
CA TYR A 104 -8.80 -7.52 10.44
C TYR A 104 -9.10 -6.13 9.89
N GLN A 105 -8.35 -5.15 10.37
CA GLN A 105 -8.27 -3.81 9.80
C GLN A 105 -6.99 -3.70 8.98
N ILE A 106 -7.07 -3.08 7.80
CA ILE A 106 -5.91 -2.73 6.98
C ILE A 106 -5.95 -1.25 6.62
N ALA A 107 -4.79 -0.60 6.64
CA ALA A 107 -4.60 0.75 6.14
C ALA A 107 -3.22 0.87 5.47
N TYR A 108 -3.06 1.94 4.67
CA TYR A 108 -1.78 2.36 4.12
C TYR A 108 -1.45 3.77 4.58
N GLU A 109 -0.18 3.98 4.90
CA GLU A 109 0.42 5.29 5.13
C GLU A 109 1.80 5.31 4.48
N GLY A 110 2.03 6.29 3.62
CA GLY A 110 3.26 6.44 2.89
C GLY A 110 3.41 7.84 2.32
N LEU A 111 4.30 7.96 1.34
CA LEU A 111 4.70 9.24 0.76
C LEU A 111 4.60 9.21 -0.76
N TYR A 112 4.32 10.36 -1.35
CA TYR A 112 4.39 10.63 -2.78
C TYR A 112 4.98 12.04 -3.00
N TRP A 113 5.28 12.36 -4.25
CA TRP A 113 5.87 13.65 -4.65
C TRP A 113 5.08 14.28 -5.79
N ASP A 114 5.02 15.60 -5.84
CA ASP A 114 4.47 16.39 -6.96
C ASP A 114 5.57 16.92 -7.90
N ASP A 115 6.83 16.78 -7.49
CA ASP A 115 8.04 17.08 -8.25
C ASP A 115 9.12 16.01 -7.98
N MET A 116 9.81 15.55 -9.02
CA MET A 116 10.82 14.50 -8.92
C MET A 116 12.04 14.87 -9.74
N ALA A 117 13.15 15.13 -9.03
CA ALA A 117 14.48 15.17 -9.62
C ALA A 117 15.07 13.74 -9.68
N SER A 118 16.38 13.60 -9.90
CA SER A 118 17.05 12.28 -9.89
C SER A 118 16.87 11.50 -8.57
N GLU A 119 16.70 12.23 -7.46
CA GLU A 119 16.45 11.71 -6.12
C GLU A 119 15.24 12.43 -5.49
N PRO A 120 14.40 11.73 -4.72
CA PRO A 120 13.27 12.34 -4.04
C PRO A 120 13.74 13.23 -2.89
N ASP A 121 13.26 14.48 -2.89
CA ASP A 121 13.50 15.41 -1.78
C ASP A 121 12.51 15.10 -0.65
N MET A 122 13.01 14.49 0.43
CA MET A 122 12.19 14.12 1.58
C MET A 122 11.51 15.31 2.26
N ALA A 123 12.06 16.53 2.14
CA ALA A 123 11.44 17.74 2.69
C ALA A 123 10.19 18.18 1.91
N LYS A 124 10.03 17.70 0.67
CA LYS A 124 8.88 17.96 -0.20
C LYS A 124 7.89 16.79 -0.26
N ALA A 125 8.13 15.73 0.50
CA ALA A 125 7.27 14.56 0.48
C ALA A 125 5.85 14.91 0.97
N LEU A 126 4.85 14.46 0.22
CA LEU A 126 3.44 14.60 0.55
C LEU A 126 2.92 13.27 1.10
N THR A 127 2.01 13.32 2.06
CA THR A 127 1.43 12.12 2.68
C THR A 127 0.39 11.47 1.78
N LEU A 128 0.52 10.16 1.58
CA LEU A 128 -0.47 9.31 0.93
C LEU A 128 -1.04 8.33 1.95
N THR A 129 -2.33 8.44 2.25
CA THR A 129 -3.01 7.55 3.20
C THR A 129 -4.25 6.93 2.58
N SER A 130 -4.60 5.74 3.04
CA SER A 130 -5.92 5.15 2.81
C SER A 130 -6.80 5.34 4.04
N ALA A 131 -8.11 5.35 3.86
CA ALA A 131 -9.01 5.05 4.97
C ALA A 131 -8.75 3.62 5.45
N PRO A 132 -8.80 3.34 6.77
CA PRO A 132 -8.81 1.98 7.27
C PRO A 132 -10.05 1.25 6.77
N LEU A 133 -9.92 -0.03 6.41
CA LEU A 133 -11.06 -0.88 6.07
C LEU A 133 -10.97 -2.21 6.79
N LEU A 134 -12.14 -2.78 7.08
CA LEU A 134 -12.28 -4.10 7.69
C LEU A 134 -12.44 -5.18 6.62
N PHE A 135 -11.84 -6.35 6.86
CA PHE A 135 -12.07 -7.55 6.06
C PHE A 135 -12.09 -8.78 6.95
N THR A 136 -12.77 -9.83 6.49
CA THR A 136 -12.81 -11.11 7.18
C THR A 136 -11.87 -12.10 6.50
N TYR A 137 -10.95 -12.67 7.27
CA TYR A 137 -10.11 -13.79 6.83
C TYR A 137 -10.65 -15.09 7.42
N GLY A 138 -10.69 -16.15 6.61
CA GLY A 138 -11.12 -17.48 7.01
C GLY A 138 -10.12 -18.54 6.57
N GLY A 139 -8.88 -18.40 7.05
CA GLY A 139 -7.82 -19.41 6.83
C GLY A 139 -8.05 -20.66 7.67
N LYS A 140 -7.53 -21.79 7.17
CA LYS A 140 -7.54 -23.07 7.90
C LYS A 140 -6.74 -22.99 9.19
#